data_AF-A0A7J6PW68-F1
#
_entry.id   AF-A0A7J6PW68-F1
#
_cell.length_a   1.000
_cell.length_b   1.000
_cell.length_c   1.000
_cell.angle_alpha   90.00
_cell.angle_beta   90.00
_cell.angle_gamma   90.00
#
_symmetry.space_group_name_H-M   'P 1'
#
loop_
_entity.id
_entity.type
_entity.pdbx_description
1 polymer ?
#
loop_
_entity_poly.entity_id
_entity_poly.type
_entity_poly.pdbx_seq_one_letter_code
_entity_poly.pdbx_strand_id
1 'polypeptide(L)'
;MRLYGLHRTLERIATSTSEITLKIVSISLGVLGIIFTFSGAMFNEEAPAGLKGEFTAFFDYVYFFVVTLSTVGYGDFAPVTGFGRLLCINAIGIVVIFIPAQIRELGYLIRQPRGQIGVIPSRKVLGVDGKFVLLLAGGLSADELDTFIWELAHGHTLYCRNVVVFTTSPVKDFEEAVSDALSKFGSLQKYLLH
;
A
#
# COMPACT_ATOMS: atom_id res chain seq x y z
N MET A 1 -24.55 -11.48 -14.11
CA MET A 1 -24.19 -10.19 -14.77
C MET A 1 -23.99 -9.00 -13.82
N ARG A 2 -24.35 -9.07 -12.51
CA ARG A 2 -24.19 -7.95 -11.55
C ARG A 2 -22.87 -7.93 -10.74
N LEU A 3 -22.09 -9.03 -10.74
CA LEU A 3 -20.83 -9.11 -9.97
C LEU A 3 -19.67 -8.27 -10.56
N TYR A 4 -19.60 -8.16 -11.88
CA TYR A 4 -18.54 -7.40 -12.56
C TYR A 4 -18.62 -5.88 -12.31
N GLY A 5 -19.82 -5.35 -12.05
CA GLY A 5 -20.02 -3.95 -11.72
C GLY A 5 -19.46 -3.59 -10.34
N LEU A 6 -19.55 -4.52 -9.38
CA LEU A 6 -19.04 -4.33 -8.03
C LEU A 6 -17.52 -4.17 -8.01
N HIS A 7 -16.82 -4.96 -8.83
CA HIS A 7 -15.37 -4.87 -8.97
C HIS A 7 -14.93 -3.48 -9.49
N ARG A 8 -15.60 -2.96 -10.53
CA ARG A 8 -15.31 -1.61 -11.06
C ARG A 8 -15.68 -0.48 -10.10
N THR A 9 -16.71 -0.66 -9.26
CA THR A 9 -17.06 0.35 -8.24
C THR A 9 -16.10 0.33 -7.06
N LEU A 10 -15.58 -0.84 -6.68
CA LEU A 10 -14.52 -0.96 -5.67
C LEU A 10 -13.22 -0.32 -6.15
N GLU A 11 -12.86 -0.53 -7.42
CA GLU A 11 -11.72 0.14 -8.06
C GLU A 11 -11.91 1.66 -8.09
N ARG A 12 -13.10 2.18 -8.42
CA ARG A 12 -13.34 3.64 -8.43
C ARG A 12 -13.24 4.28 -7.05
N ILE A 13 -13.68 3.61 -6.00
CA ILE A 13 -13.50 4.10 -4.61
C ILE A 13 -12.02 4.00 -4.20
N ALA A 14 -11.31 2.97 -4.67
CA ALA A 14 -9.87 2.78 -4.43
C ALA A 14 -9.00 3.80 -5.18
N THR A 15 -9.38 4.24 -6.38
CA THR A 15 -8.54 5.13 -7.24
C THR A 15 -8.32 6.55 -6.71
N SER A 16 -9.11 7.00 -5.73
CA SER A 16 -8.90 8.33 -5.09
C SER A 16 -8.20 8.23 -3.73
N THR A 17 -7.79 7.03 -3.32
CA THR A 17 -7.30 6.75 -1.97
C THR A 17 -5.87 6.21 -2.08
N SER A 18 -4.93 6.74 -1.29
CA SER A 18 -3.54 6.27 -1.35
C SER A 18 -3.47 4.77 -1.03
N GLU A 19 -2.58 4.02 -1.70
CA GLU A 19 -2.39 2.58 -1.44
C GLU A 19 -2.13 2.29 0.04
N ILE A 20 -1.43 3.22 0.70
CA ILE A 20 -1.19 3.23 2.15
C ILE A 20 -2.51 3.30 2.92
N THR A 21 -3.43 4.19 2.55
CA THR A 21 -4.74 4.32 3.21
C THR A 21 -5.58 3.05 3.01
N LEU A 22 -5.60 2.47 1.80
CA LEU A 22 -6.31 1.21 1.56
C LEU A 22 -5.72 0.06 2.38
N LYS A 23 -4.38 0.01 2.49
CA LYS A 23 -3.71 -1.00 3.30
C LYS A 23 -4.03 -0.84 4.78
N ILE A 24 -3.98 0.38 5.31
CA ILE A 24 -4.36 0.67 6.71
C ILE A 24 -5.80 0.25 6.96
N VAL A 25 -6.73 0.60 6.07
CA VAL A 25 -8.15 0.19 6.19
C VAL A 25 -8.29 -1.33 6.18
N SER A 26 -7.58 -2.03 5.30
CA SER A 26 -7.58 -3.50 5.24
C SER A 26 -7.03 -4.13 6.53
N ILE A 27 -5.95 -3.59 7.10
CA ILE A 27 -5.37 -4.06 8.36
C ILE A 27 -6.37 -3.86 9.50
N SER A 28 -6.94 -2.66 9.62
CA SER A 28 -7.93 -2.34 10.65
C SER A 28 -9.15 -3.25 10.56
N LEU A 29 -9.68 -3.48 9.36
CA LEU A 29 -10.81 -4.38 9.14
C LEU A 29 -10.46 -5.85 9.46
N GLY A 30 -9.24 -6.28 9.12
CA GLY A 30 -8.76 -7.63 9.43
C GLY A 30 -8.65 -7.87 10.94
N VAL A 31 -8.06 -6.93 11.69
CA VAL A 31 -7.95 -7.02 13.16
C VAL A 31 -9.33 -7.01 13.81
N LEU A 32 -10.23 -6.12 13.37
CA LEU A 32 -11.61 -6.10 13.85
C LEU A 32 -12.32 -7.42 13.56
N GLY A 33 -12.15 -7.97 12.35
CA GLY A 33 -12.70 -9.26 11.95
C GLY A 33 -12.23 -10.39 12.87
N ILE A 34 -10.93 -10.46 13.16
CA ILE A 34 -10.36 -11.44 14.09
C ILE A 34 -11.02 -11.30 15.48
N ILE A 35 -11.07 -10.09 16.03
CA ILE A 35 -11.68 -9.85 17.35
C ILE A 35 -13.13 -10.32 17.36
N PHE A 36 -13.94 -9.93 16.38
CA PHE A 36 -15.37 -10.29 16.33
C PHE A 36 -15.59 -11.79 16.13
N THR A 37 -14.82 -12.44 15.26
CA THR A 37 -14.94 -13.89 15.00
C THR A 37 -14.60 -14.70 16.26
N PHE A 38 -13.48 -14.40 16.92
CA PHE A 38 -13.08 -15.15 18.11
C PHE A 38 -13.94 -14.82 19.34
N SER A 39 -14.38 -13.57 19.50
CA SER A 39 -15.32 -13.19 20.55
C SER A 39 -16.66 -13.89 20.38
N GLY A 40 -17.16 -14.00 19.14
CA GLY A 40 -18.40 -14.73 18.83
C GLY A 40 -18.27 -16.22 19.07
N ALA A 41 -17.16 -16.83 18.66
CA ALA A 41 -16.89 -18.23 18.94
C ALA A 41 -16.84 -18.50 20.46
N MET A 42 -16.15 -17.65 21.21
CA MET A 42 -16.04 -17.79 22.67
C MET A 42 -17.37 -17.56 23.39
N PHE A 43 -18.17 -16.58 22.94
CA PHE A 43 -19.51 -16.36 23.47
C PHE A 43 -20.41 -17.59 23.31
N ASN A 44 -20.39 -18.26 22.16
CA ASN A 44 -21.21 -19.46 21.95
C ASN A 44 -20.82 -20.64 22.84
N GLU A 45 -19.56 -20.72 23.26
CA GLU A 45 -19.01 -21.87 23.99
C GLU A 45 -19.00 -21.65 25.51
N GLU A 46 -18.63 -20.45 25.96
CA GLU A 46 -18.48 -20.13 27.38
C GLU A 46 -19.76 -19.51 27.98
N ALA A 47 -20.59 -18.80 27.19
CA ALA A 47 -21.82 -18.18 27.72
C ALA A 47 -22.85 -19.22 28.21
N PRO A 48 -23.09 -20.36 27.53
CA PRO A 48 -24.00 -21.39 28.03
C PRO A 48 -23.45 -22.14 29.24
N ALA A 49 -22.12 -22.13 29.41
CA ALA A 49 -21.48 -22.90 30.48
C ALA A 49 -21.68 -22.25 31.85
N GLY A 50 -21.98 -20.94 31.93
CA GLY A 50 -22.22 -20.23 33.19
C GLY A 50 -21.03 -20.27 34.16
N LEU A 51 -19.83 -20.54 33.64
CA LEU A 51 -18.65 -20.85 34.42
C LEU A 51 -17.88 -19.57 34.74
N LYS A 52 -18.13 -19.05 35.96
CA LYS A 52 -17.32 -18.08 36.72
C LYS A 52 -16.84 -16.86 35.94
N GLY A 53 -17.73 -15.87 35.84
CA GLY A 53 -17.41 -14.49 35.50
C GLY A 53 -18.70 -13.75 35.18
N GLU A 54 -18.79 -12.45 35.48
CA GLU A 54 -19.94 -11.60 35.13
C GLU A 54 -20.12 -11.42 33.60
N PHE A 55 -19.31 -12.12 32.79
CA PHE A 55 -19.25 -12.05 31.34
C PHE A 55 -20.44 -12.78 30.74
N THR A 56 -21.52 -12.02 30.53
CA THR A 56 -22.81 -12.51 30.05
C THR A 56 -23.20 -11.90 28.72
N ALA A 57 -22.61 -10.76 28.36
CA ALA A 57 -22.85 -10.08 27.11
C ALA A 57 -21.74 -10.40 26.10
N PHE A 58 -22.09 -10.40 24.81
CA PHE A 58 -21.12 -10.55 23.72
C PHE A 58 -19.94 -9.55 23.81
N PHE A 59 -20.22 -8.31 24.22
CA PHE A 59 -19.21 -7.27 24.33
C PHE A 59 -18.18 -7.51 25.44
N ASP A 60 -18.50 -8.33 26.45
CA ASP A 60 -17.54 -8.69 27.49
C ASP A 60 -16.43 -9.57 26.88
N TYR A 61 -16.80 -10.48 25.98
CA TYR A 61 -15.85 -11.31 25.23
C TYR A 61 -15.01 -10.49 24.24
N VAL A 62 -15.60 -9.45 23.63
CA VAL A 62 -14.85 -8.48 22.81
C VAL A 62 -13.80 -7.77 23.66
N TYR A 63 -14.17 -7.30 24.85
CA TYR A 63 -13.23 -6.70 25.79
C TYR A 63 -12.10 -7.68 26.16
N PHE A 64 -12.43 -8.93 26.49
CA PHE A 64 -11.42 -9.95 26.80
C PHE A 64 -10.43 -10.16 25.65
N PHE A 65 -10.90 -10.26 24.40
CA PHE A 65 -10.01 -10.37 23.25
C PHE A 65 -9.16 -9.11 23.04
N VAL A 66 -9.72 -7.92 23.20
CA VAL A 66 -8.95 -6.66 23.09
C VAL A 66 -7.84 -6.60 24.14
N VAL A 67 -8.12 -6.97 25.40
CA VAL A 67 -7.15 -7.00 26.50
C VAL A 67 -6.07 -8.08 26.27
N THR A 68 -6.47 -9.22 25.72
CA THR A 68 -5.55 -10.33 25.42
C THR A 68 -4.63 -9.99 24.25
N LEU A 69 -5.19 -9.44 23.15
CA LEU A 69 -4.40 -9.04 21.98
C LEU A 69 -3.51 -7.83 22.23
N SER A 70 -3.91 -6.95 23.15
CA SER A 70 -3.05 -5.86 23.62
C SER A 70 -1.96 -6.33 24.60
N THR A 71 -1.92 -7.63 24.94
CA THR A 71 -0.97 -8.26 25.86
C THR A 71 -1.06 -7.77 27.31
N VAL A 72 -2.13 -7.04 27.66
CA VAL A 72 -2.37 -6.54 29.02
C VAL A 72 -2.79 -7.68 29.95
N GLY A 73 -3.77 -8.48 29.53
CA GLY A 73 -4.18 -9.71 30.23
C GLY A 73 -4.53 -9.54 31.72
N TYR A 74 -5.56 -8.75 32.04
CA TYR A 74 -5.95 -8.49 33.44
C TYR A 74 -6.28 -9.75 34.27
N GLY A 75 -6.69 -10.84 33.61
CA GLY A 75 -7.02 -12.10 34.29
C GLY A 75 -8.36 -12.09 35.00
N ASP A 76 -9.22 -11.13 34.67
CA ASP A 76 -10.62 -11.02 35.11
C ASP A 76 -11.52 -12.10 34.49
N PHE A 77 -11.19 -12.54 33.28
CA PHE A 77 -11.82 -13.69 32.61
C PHE A 77 -10.76 -14.65 32.07
N ALA A 78 -11.04 -15.95 32.16
CA ALA A 78 -10.26 -17.00 31.53
C ALA A 78 -11.17 -18.13 31.06
N PRO A 79 -11.00 -18.64 29.82
CA PRO A 79 -11.84 -19.72 29.31
C PRO A 79 -11.67 -21.00 30.13
N VAL A 80 -12.80 -21.55 30.56
CA VAL A 80 -12.84 -22.74 31.42
C VAL A 80 -12.98 -24.00 30.57
N THR A 81 -13.69 -23.91 29.44
CA THR A 81 -13.88 -25.03 28.53
C THR A 81 -12.58 -25.38 27.78
N GLY A 82 -12.38 -26.67 27.50
CA GLY A 82 -11.22 -27.11 26.72
C GLY A 82 -11.17 -26.49 25.33
N PHE A 83 -12.33 -26.33 24.70
CA PHE A 83 -12.45 -25.69 23.39
C PHE A 83 -12.20 -24.18 23.45
N GLY A 84 -12.73 -23.47 24.46
CA GLY A 84 -12.44 -22.06 24.69
C GLY A 84 -10.95 -21.77 24.88
N ARG A 85 -10.23 -22.64 25.63
CA ARG A 85 -8.77 -22.53 25.77
C ARG A 85 -8.05 -22.71 24.43
N LEU A 86 -8.48 -23.67 23.62
CA LEU A 86 -7.91 -23.89 22.29
C LEU A 86 -8.15 -22.69 21.38
N LEU A 87 -9.35 -22.08 21.41
CA LEU A 87 -9.66 -20.86 20.67
C LEU A 87 -8.73 -19.71 21.05
N CYS A 88 -8.47 -19.51 22.35
CA CYS A 88 -7.52 -18.48 22.82
C CYS A 88 -6.11 -18.70 22.28
N ILE A 89 -5.59 -19.94 22.38
CA ILE A 89 -4.24 -20.27 21.90
C ILE A 89 -4.13 -20.00 20.39
N ASN A 90 -5.15 -20.41 19.62
CA ASN A 90 -5.19 -20.18 18.17
C ASN A 90 -5.29 -18.69 17.82
N ALA A 91 -6.13 -17.94 18.53
CA ALA A 91 -6.29 -16.50 18.31
C ALA A 91 -4.97 -15.74 18.53
N ILE A 92 -4.25 -16.05 19.62
CA ILE A 92 -2.94 -15.46 19.91
C ILE A 92 -1.94 -15.83 18.79
N GLY A 93 -1.88 -17.10 18.40
CA GLY A 93 -0.99 -17.57 17.34
C GLY A 93 -1.24 -16.86 16.00
N ILE A 94 -2.50 -16.70 15.60
CA ILE A 94 -2.89 -16.00 14.38
C ILE A 94 -2.45 -14.53 14.43
N VAL A 95 -2.70 -13.83 15.54
CA VAL A 95 -2.35 -12.40 15.65
C VAL A 95 -0.83 -12.20 15.66
N VAL A 96 -0.08 -13.05 16.35
CA VAL A 96 1.39 -13.01 16.39
C VAL A 96 1.99 -13.21 14.98
N ILE A 97 1.36 -13.99 14.11
CA ILE A 97 1.82 -14.18 12.73
C ILE A 97 1.32 -13.06 11.81
N PHE A 98 0.05 -12.66 11.96
CA PHE A 98 -0.63 -11.72 11.08
C PHE A 98 -0.08 -10.30 11.23
N ILE A 99 0.06 -9.79 12.46
CA ILE A 99 0.46 -8.40 12.70
C ILE A 99 1.84 -8.08 12.11
N PRO A 100 2.90 -8.88 12.34
CA PRO A 100 4.20 -8.61 11.71
C PRO A 100 4.14 -8.66 10.18
N ALA A 101 3.33 -9.54 9.59
CA ALA A 101 3.17 -9.60 8.14
C ALA A 101 2.55 -8.30 7.58
N GLN A 102 1.52 -7.80 8.25
CA GLN A 102 0.88 -6.54 7.87
C GLN A 102 1.82 -5.34 8.05
N ILE A 103 2.61 -5.30 9.14
CA ILE A 103 3.59 -4.23 9.39
C ILE A 103 4.68 -4.21 8.31
N ARG A 104 5.17 -5.37 7.86
CA ARG A 104 6.17 -5.45 6.77
C ARG A 104 5.65 -4.81 5.49
N GLU A 105 4.43 -5.15 5.10
CA GLU A 105 3.82 -4.63 3.88
C GLU A 105 3.54 -3.13 4.00
N LEU A 106 3.04 -2.67 5.14
CA LEU A 106 2.87 -1.25 5.42
C LEU A 106 4.22 -0.50 5.37
N GLY A 107 5.27 -1.09 5.96
CA GLY A 107 6.62 -0.52 5.93
C GLY A 107 7.20 -0.46 4.52
N TYR A 108 6.91 -1.46 3.68
CA TYR A 108 7.26 -1.44 2.26
C TYR A 108 6.56 -0.27 1.55
N LEU A 109 5.25 -0.11 1.73
CA LEU A 109 4.47 0.98 1.11
C LEU A 109 4.87 2.38 1.61
N ILE A 110 5.30 2.52 2.88
CA ILE A 110 5.79 3.79 3.41
C ILE A 110 7.18 4.13 2.86
N ARG A 111 8.05 3.13 2.68
CA ARG A 111 9.40 3.31 2.15
C ARG A 111 9.42 3.54 0.64
N GLN A 112 8.36 3.18 -0.07
CA GLN A 112 8.22 3.57 -1.46
C GLN A 112 8.14 5.10 -1.54
N PRO A 113 9.04 5.76 -2.28
CA PRO A 113 9.00 7.20 -2.44
C PRO A 113 7.66 7.59 -3.08
N ARG A 114 6.88 8.43 -2.38
CA ARG A 114 5.65 9.02 -2.93
C ARG A 114 6.02 9.87 -4.14
N GLY A 115 5.73 9.36 -5.33
CA GLY A 115 5.76 10.16 -6.57
C GLY A 115 6.69 9.66 -7.67
N GLN A 116 6.53 8.43 -8.14
CA GLN A 116 7.06 8.00 -9.44
C GLN A 116 6.03 7.30 -10.32
N ILE A 117 4.76 7.64 -10.13
CA ILE A 117 3.74 7.47 -11.15
C ILE A 117 3.39 8.88 -11.59
N GLY A 118 4.18 9.43 -12.49
CA GLY A 118 3.77 10.60 -13.24
C GLY A 118 2.51 10.21 -13.99
N VAL A 119 1.38 10.89 -13.72
CA VAL A 119 0.26 10.88 -14.66
C VAL A 119 0.83 11.24 -16.02
N ILE A 120 0.65 10.40 -17.06
CA ILE A 120 0.99 10.79 -18.43
C ILE A 120 0.36 12.16 -18.62
N PRO A 121 1.15 13.22 -18.82
CA PRO A 121 0.58 14.55 -18.92
C PRO A 121 -0.42 14.50 -20.09
N SER A 122 -1.68 14.85 -19.80
CA SER A 122 -2.73 14.75 -20.81
C SER A 122 -2.38 15.69 -21.97
N ARG A 123 -2.70 15.33 -23.20
CA ARG A 123 -2.46 16.14 -24.42
C ARG A 123 -2.90 17.62 -24.29
N LYS A 124 -3.83 17.93 -23.39
CA LYS A 124 -4.26 19.29 -23.02
C LYS A 124 -3.28 20.06 -22.13
N VAL A 125 -2.53 19.39 -21.26
CA VAL A 125 -1.54 19.99 -20.33
C VAL A 125 -0.21 20.29 -21.04
N LEU A 126 0.19 19.48 -22.05
CA LEU A 126 1.43 19.71 -22.80
C LEU A 126 1.35 20.80 -23.89
N GLY A 127 0.20 21.42 -24.11
CA GLY A 127 0.02 22.37 -25.21
C GLY A 127 -0.03 21.70 -26.59
N VAL A 128 -0.61 22.41 -27.56
CA VAL A 128 -0.98 21.89 -28.88
C VAL A 128 0.23 21.71 -29.82
N ASP A 129 1.42 22.21 -29.45
CA ASP A 129 2.64 22.18 -30.27
C ASP A 129 3.61 21.05 -29.85
N GLY A 130 3.06 19.84 -29.71
CA GLY A 130 3.73 18.64 -29.19
C GLY A 130 4.99 18.20 -29.94
N LYS A 131 6.14 18.78 -29.58
CA LYS A 131 7.47 18.23 -29.86
C LYS A 131 8.01 17.53 -28.61
N PHE A 132 7.69 16.25 -28.47
CA PHE A 132 8.18 15.39 -27.39
C PHE A 132 9.07 14.29 -27.95
N VAL A 133 10.11 13.93 -27.20
CA VAL A 133 10.87 12.70 -27.43
C VAL A 133 10.47 11.72 -26.35
N LEU A 134 9.84 10.62 -26.79
CA LEU A 134 9.46 9.50 -25.94
C LEU A 134 10.66 8.57 -25.82
N LEU A 135 11.29 8.51 -24.64
CA LEU A 135 12.38 7.58 -24.39
C LEU A 135 11.83 6.33 -23.71
N LEU A 136 11.74 5.25 -24.48
CA LEU A 136 11.50 3.89 -23.98
C LEU A 136 12.86 3.25 -23.72
N ALA A 137 13.41 3.48 -22.53
CA ALA A 137 14.74 3.03 -22.16
C ALA A 137 14.62 1.71 -21.36
N GLY A 138 14.69 0.57 -22.07
CA GLY A 138 15.00 -0.70 -21.41
C GLY A 138 16.44 -0.67 -20.89
N GLY A 139 16.70 -1.25 -19.71
CA GLY A 139 18.05 -1.59 -19.20
C GLY A 139 19.13 -0.50 -19.29
N LEU A 140 18.76 0.78 -19.30
CA LEU A 140 19.67 1.89 -19.59
C LEU A 140 20.45 2.28 -18.33
N SER A 141 21.75 2.50 -18.48
CA SER A 141 22.63 3.07 -17.46
C SER A 141 22.60 4.61 -17.47
N ALA A 142 23.05 5.23 -16.38
CA ALA A 142 23.07 6.70 -16.26
C ALA A 142 23.95 7.37 -17.35
N ASP A 143 25.07 6.73 -17.70
CA ASP A 143 26.02 7.24 -18.70
C ASP A 143 25.45 7.23 -20.12
N GLU A 144 24.65 6.21 -20.45
CA GLU A 144 23.95 6.13 -21.73
C GLU A 144 22.87 7.21 -21.85
N LEU A 145 22.18 7.52 -20.75
CA LEU A 145 21.20 8.60 -20.71
C LEU A 145 21.89 9.96 -20.93
N ASP A 146 23.02 10.21 -20.26
CA ASP A 146 23.76 11.47 -20.41
C ASP A 146 24.30 11.66 -21.84
N THR A 147 24.87 10.59 -22.41
CA THR A 147 25.33 10.59 -23.81
C THR A 147 24.18 10.87 -24.77
N PHE A 148 23.03 10.24 -24.57
CA PHE A 148 21.84 10.49 -25.39
C PHE A 148 21.33 11.92 -25.27
N ILE A 149 21.24 12.47 -24.05
CA ILE A 149 20.83 13.86 -23.81
C ILE A 149 21.80 14.82 -24.49
N TRP A 150 23.10 14.53 -24.42
CA TRP A 150 24.14 15.32 -25.08
C TRP A 150 24.01 15.28 -26.61
N GLU A 151 23.78 14.10 -27.19
CA GLU A 151 23.53 13.94 -28.63
C GLU A 151 22.23 14.65 -29.06
N LEU A 152 21.18 14.58 -28.24
CA LEU A 152 19.93 15.28 -28.51
C LEU A 152 20.13 16.81 -28.50
N ALA A 153 20.96 17.31 -27.59
CA ALA A 153 21.27 18.74 -27.46
C ALA A 153 22.03 19.29 -28.67
N HIS A 154 22.93 18.49 -29.24
CA HIS A 154 23.86 18.96 -30.28
C HIS A 154 23.52 18.47 -31.69
N GLY A 155 22.81 17.36 -31.85
CA GLY A 155 22.66 16.63 -33.11
C GLY A 155 21.43 16.97 -33.95
N HIS A 156 20.39 17.59 -33.38
CA HIS A 156 19.14 17.85 -34.11
C HIS A 156 18.60 19.27 -33.95
N THR A 157 18.17 19.86 -35.08
CA THR A 157 17.43 21.14 -35.20
C THR A 157 16.03 21.12 -34.59
N LEU A 158 15.69 20.09 -33.80
CA LEU A 158 14.42 19.94 -33.14
C LEU A 158 14.47 20.67 -31.79
N TYR A 159 13.79 21.80 -31.70
CA TYR A 159 13.46 22.48 -30.45
C TYR A 159 12.54 21.58 -29.59
N CYS A 160 13.11 20.56 -28.96
CA CYS A 160 12.41 19.68 -28.03
C CYS A 160 12.31 20.40 -26.68
N ARG A 161 11.09 20.67 -26.24
CA ARG A 161 10.83 21.34 -24.96
C ARG A 161 10.58 20.36 -23.82
N ASN A 162 10.24 19.11 -24.12
CA ASN A 162 9.87 18.10 -23.12
C ASN A 162 10.46 16.74 -23.48
N VAL A 163 11.13 16.11 -22.51
CA VAL A 163 11.67 14.74 -22.61
C VAL A 163 10.97 13.89 -21.54
N VAL A 164 10.43 12.74 -21.94
CA VAL A 164 9.75 11.80 -21.04
C VAL A 164 10.52 10.49 -21.07
N VAL A 165 10.99 10.04 -19.90
CA VAL A 165 11.83 8.84 -19.76
C VAL A 165 11.03 7.74 -19.09
N PHE A 166 10.95 6.58 -19.75
CA PHE A 166 10.45 5.33 -19.18
C PHE A 166 11.66 4.43 -18.93
N THR A 167 11.89 4.06 -17.67
CA THR A 167 13.00 3.21 -17.26
C THR A 167 12.52 2.11 -16.33
N THR A 168 13.11 0.93 -16.45
CA THR A 168 12.90 -0.20 -15.53
C THR A 168 13.80 -0.13 -14.30
N SER A 169 14.77 0.79 -14.29
CA SER A 169 15.80 0.92 -13.25
C SER A 169 15.40 1.96 -12.18
N PRO A 170 15.89 1.85 -10.94
CA PRO A 170 15.55 2.79 -9.86
C PRO A 170 15.91 4.23 -10.23
N VAL A 171 14.98 5.16 -10.05
CA VAL A 171 15.13 6.56 -10.48
C VAL A 171 16.27 7.31 -9.78
N LYS A 172 16.71 6.85 -8.60
CA LYS A 172 17.87 7.43 -7.89
C LYS A 172 19.11 7.49 -8.78
N ASP A 173 19.27 6.49 -9.64
CA ASP A 173 20.45 6.36 -10.51
C ASP A 173 20.45 7.40 -11.64
N PHE A 174 19.31 8.04 -11.91
CA PHE A 174 19.17 9.03 -12.98
C PHE A 174 18.98 10.46 -12.46
N GLU A 175 18.98 10.71 -11.15
CA GLU A 175 18.74 12.05 -10.60
C GLU A 175 19.77 13.07 -11.08
N GLU A 176 21.04 12.66 -11.16
CA GLU A 176 22.15 13.51 -11.61
C GLU A 176 22.06 13.83 -13.10
N ALA A 177 21.90 12.80 -13.94
CA ALA A 177 21.73 12.95 -15.39
C ALA A 177 20.50 13.81 -15.76
N VAL A 178 19.38 13.62 -15.05
CA VAL A 178 18.16 14.43 -15.26
C VAL A 178 18.35 15.87 -14.78
N SER A 179 19.09 16.10 -13.70
CA SER A 179 19.41 17.45 -13.21
C SER A 179 20.30 18.21 -14.19
N ASP A 180 21.29 17.54 -14.78
CA ASP A 180 22.14 18.14 -15.81
C ASP A 180 21.34 18.47 -17.09
N ALA A 181 20.45 17.55 -17.51
CA ALA A 181 19.51 17.79 -18.61
C ALA A 181 18.61 19.01 -18.37
N LEU A 182 18.06 19.13 -17.16
CA LEU A 182 17.20 20.24 -16.75
C LEU A 182 17.91 21.59 -16.87
N SER A 183 19.19 21.64 -16.48
CA SER A 183 20.02 22.84 -16.57
C SER A 183 20.25 23.30 -18.01
N LYS A 184 20.32 22.35 -18.94
CA LYS A 184 20.58 22.60 -20.38
C LYS A 184 19.32 22.93 -21.18
N PHE A 185 18.16 22.38 -20.83
CA PHE A 185 16.94 22.45 -21.65
C PHE A 185 15.81 23.35 -21.09
N GLY A 186 15.99 24.00 -19.94
CA GLY A 186 15.16 25.13 -19.48
C GLY A 186 13.71 24.83 -19.04
N SER A 187 13.09 23.72 -19.46
CA SER A 187 11.76 23.31 -18.96
C SER A 187 11.45 21.82 -19.13
N LEU A 188 12.20 20.94 -18.47
CA LEU A 188 11.88 19.50 -18.50
C LEU A 188 10.87 19.20 -17.38
N GLN A 189 9.59 19.05 -17.70
CA GLN A 189 8.64 18.56 -16.70
C GLN A 189 8.87 17.06 -16.48
N LYS A 190 9.21 16.69 -15.23
CA LYS A 190 9.41 15.30 -14.80
C LYS A 190 8.12 14.50 -15.00
N TYR A 191 8.12 13.59 -15.97
CA TYR A 191 7.13 12.54 -16.06
C TYR A 191 7.87 11.22 -16.26
N LEU A 192 7.90 10.42 -15.20
CA LEU A 192 8.44 9.06 -15.15
C LEU A 192 7.28 8.11 -14.92
N LEU A 193 7.21 7.08 -15.76
CA LEU A 193 6.18 6.06 -15.77
C LEU A 193 6.86 4.70 -15.71
N HIS A 194 6.37 3.85 -14.81
CA HIS A 194 6.51 2.41 -14.88
C HIS A 194 5.36 1.82 -15.72
#